data_AF-A0AAD3WD46-F1
#
_entry.id   AF-A0AAD3WD46-F1
#
_cell.length_a   1.000
_cell.length_b   1.000
_cell.length_c   1.000
_cell.angle_alpha   90.00
_cell.angle_beta   90.00
_cell.angle_gamma   90.00
#
_symmetry.space_group_name_H-M   'P 1'
#
loop_
_entity.id
_entity.type
_entity.pdbx_description
1 polymer ?
#
loop_
_entity_poly.entity_id
_entity_poly.type
_entity_poly.pdbx_seq_one_letter_code
_entity_poly.pdbx_strand_id
1 'polypeptide(L)'
;MAIHEIRKFGDPVLRKIAKPVPRVNNAVRRILDDMLETMRNASGAGLAAPQIGISKRLVVVDVGEGPIFLVNPEIVSRSEETQTGVEGCLSLPGYVGEVERPLRVSVKALDRDGHTIWIDGEGFLARALCHEIDHLDGILYTDRATTISEIKKDEEEESQEGVEGAREIRAVFMGSPDFAVPSLDELVSAGVKVELVVTQPDRPFGRKRELRPTPVKARAIEMGIPVFACERVSDPEVIRQIVDLKPDFVIVVAFGQKLPTEILSAPSIGCLNLHPSLLPKYRGGNPIQRAVMNGDEVTGVSIIHMSERMDAGDIALQREVAIGPNETFGTLEKRLASIGAHALVEVVCLMAVGKASRTPQDESKISYAPHLRPGEDIIDWEKPASCVHNLVRGLSPRPGAVTYLDGRRIKIWQTCIYSGPSRGSHAPGSIIGVEGESMLVQCGDGPIAVLEVQPEGRTVMSAAAFLMGLRSNTRAFSGRVET
;
A
#
# COMPACT_ATOMS: atom_id res chain seq x y z
N MET A 1 -26.43 -3.29 2.90
CA MET A 1 -27.45 -3.76 1.93
C MET A 1 -27.45 -5.29 2.02
N ALA A 2 -27.42 -6.02 0.90
CA ALA A 2 -26.88 -7.38 0.86
C ALA A 2 -25.84 -7.50 -0.26
N ILE A 3 -24.73 -8.17 0.02
CA ILE A 3 -23.75 -8.59 -0.99
C ILE A 3 -24.29 -9.87 -1.66
N HIS A 4 -24.30 -9.90 -2.99
CA HIS A 4 -24.73 -11.06 -3.78
C HIS A 4 -23.54 -11.81 -4.37
N GLU A 5 -23.73 -13.12 -4.55
CA GLU A 5 -22.78 -13.98 -5.28
C GLU A 5 -22.71 -13.55 -6.76
N ILE A 6 -21.50 -13.18 -7.22
CA ILE A 6 -21.27 -12.76 -8.60
C ILE A 6 -21.10 -13.99 -9.50
N ARG A 7 -22.08 -14.19 -10.40
CA ARG A 7 -22.15 -15.28 -11.39
C ARG A 7 -20.94 -15.23 -12.31
N LYS A 8 -20.33 -16.40 -12.51
CA LYS A 8 -19.10 -16.59 -13.28
C LYS A 8 -19.37 -17.08 -14.69
N PHE A 9 -18.41 -16.86 -15.59
CA PHE A 9 -18.43 -17.33 -16.97
C PHE A 9 -18.80 -18.82 -17.04
N GLY A 10 -19.75 -19.16 -17.91
CA GLY A 10 -20.40 -20.47 -17.93
C GLY A 10 -21.85 -20.44 -17.42
N ASP A 11 -22.21 -19.54 -16.50
CA ASP A 11 -23.60 -19.40 -16.06
C ASP A 11 -24.50 -18.93 -17.23
N PRO A 12 -25.55 -19.69 -17.61
CA PRO A 12 -26.46 -19.32 -18.69
C PRO A 12 -27.21 -17.99 -18.48
N VAL A 13 -27.18 -17.36 -17.30
CA VAL A 13 -27.76 -16.02 -17.07
C VAL A 13 -26.95 -14.92 -17.75
N LEU A 14 -25.61 -15.06 -17.81
CA LEU A 14 -24.70 -14.08 -18.42
C LEU A 14 -24.85 -14.00 -19.94
N ARG A 15 -25.50 -15.00 -20.55
CA ARG A 15 -25.76 -15.11 -22.00
C ARG A 15 -27.22 -14.84 -22.38
N LYS A 16 -28.05 -14.34 -21.45
CA LYS A 16 -29.47 -14.03 -21.69
C LYS A 16 -29.70 -12.52 -21.72
N ILE A 17 -30.26 -12.03 -22.84
CA ILE A 17 -30.77 -10.67 -22.96
C ILE A 17 -31.68 -10.37 -21.76
N ALA A 18 -31.30 -9.36 -20.98
CA ALA A 18 -31.91 -9.01 -19.71
C ALA A 18 -33.23 -8.28 -19.94
N LYS A 19 -34.25 -8.63 -19.15
CA LYS A 19 -35.62 -8.14 -19.38
C LYS A 19 -35.76 -6.66 -18.99
N PRO A 20 -36.43 -5.82 -19.80
CA PRO A 20 -36.75 -4.46 -19.40
C PRO A 20 -37.53 -4.40 -18.09
N VAL A 21 -37.23 -3.41 -17.26
CA VAL A 21 -37.89 -3.14 -15.99
C VAL A 21 -39.04 -2.16 -16.25
N PRO A 22 -40.32 -2.57 -16.14
CA PRO A 22 -41.45 -1.76 -16.58
C PRO A 22 -41.74 -0.55 -15.68
N ARG A 23 -41.27 -0.57 -14.43
CA ARG A 23 -41.39 0.54 -13.47
C ARG A 23 -40.35 0.43 -12.36
N VAL A 24 -39.72 1.53 -12.00
CA VAL A 24 -38.88 1.63 -10.78
C VAL A 24 -39.77 1.58 -9.55
N ASN A 25 -39.48 0.66 -8.63
CA ASN A 25 -40.20 0.45 -7.37
C ASN A 25 -39.22 0.08 -6.26
N ASN A 26 -39.70 -0.10 -5.03
CA ASN A 26 -38.81 -0.35 -3.88
C ASN A 26 -37.99 -1.65 -3.99
N ALA A 27 -38.47 -2.66 -4.73
CA ALA A 27 -37.68 -3.86 -5.01
C ALA A 27 -36.60 -3.61 -6.07
N VAL A 28 -36.85 -2.75 -7.07
CA VAL A 28 -35.82 -2.29 -8.03
C VAL A 28 -34.76 -1.44 -7.33
N ARG A 29 -35.18 -0.49 -6.49
CA ARG A 29 -34.25 0.33 -5.66
C ARG A 29 -33.37 -0.55 -4.78
N ARG A 30 -33.96 -1.54 -4.08
CA ARG A 30 -33.18 -2.49 -3.28
C ARG A 30 -32.18 -3.32 -4.09
N ILE A 31 -32.54 -3.75 -5.30
CA ILE A 31 -31.59 -4.46 -6.18
C ILE A 31 -30.43 -3.53 -6.57
N LEU A 32 -30.70 -2.28 -6.94
CA LEU A 32 -29.65 -1.28 -7.24
C LEU A 32 -28.74 -0.99 -6.03
N ASP A 33 -29.32 -0.92 -4.83
CA ASP A 33 -28.61 -0.69 -3.58
C ASP A 33 -27.72 -1.90 -3.21
N ASP A 34 -28.26 -3.11 -3.31
CA ASP A 34 -27.53 -4.38 -3.12
C ASP A 34 -26.42 -4.57 -4.19
N MET A 35 -26.67 -4.18 -5.44
CA MET A 35 -25.67 -4.18 -6.52
C MET A 35 -24.50 -3.25 -6.23
N LEU A 36 -24.74 -2.04 -5.71
CA LEU A 36 -23.66 -1.11 -5.36
C LEU A 36 -22.76 -1.66 -4.24
N GLU A 37 -23.35 -2.30 -3.22
CA GLU A 37 -22.59 -2.93 -2.15
C GLU A 37 -21.77 -4.13 -2.66
N THR A 38 -22.37 -4.95 -3.53
CA THR A 38 -21.71 -6.09 -4.19
C THR A 38 -20.53 -5.64 -5.08
N MET A 39 -20.75 -4.62 -5.92
CA MET A 39 -19.75 -4.05 -6.82
C MET A 39 -18.54 -3.50 -6.05
N ARG A 40 -18.79 -2.73 -4.98
CA ARG A 40 -17.74 -2.15 -4.14
C ARG A 40 -17.00 -3.20 -3.31
N ASN A 41 -17.69 -4.23 -2.83
CA ASN A 41 -17.04 -5.36 -2.15
C ASN A 41 -16.09 -6.14 -3.08
N ALA A 42 -16.43 -6.25 -4.36
CA ALA A 42 -15.60 -6.88 -5.39
C ALA A 42 -14.61 -5.91 -6.08
N SER A 43 -14.44 -4.68 -5.58
CA SER A 43 -13.57 -3.63 -6.14
C SER A 43 -13.82 -3.32 -7.63
N GLY A 44 -15.06 -3.45 -8.10
CA GLY A 44 -15.45 -3.15 -9.48
C GLY A 44 -15.78 -1.69 -9.74
N ALA A 45 -15.53 -1.23 -10.97
CA ALA A 45 -15.99 0.08 -11.47
C ALA A 45 -17.42 0.05 -12.02
N GLY A 46 -17.97 -1.15 -12.27
CA GLY A 46 -19.32 -1.38 -12.77
C GLY A 46 -19.85 -2.76 -12.36
N LEU A 47 -21.18 -2.90 -12.38
CA LEU A 47 -21.89 -4.17 -12.22
C LEU A 47 -23.28 -4.11 -12.88
N ALA A 48 -23.59 -5.11 -13.72
CA ALA A 48 -24.89 -5.33 -14.33
C ALA A 48 -25.67 -6.44 -13.60
N ALA A 49 -27.00 -6.30 -13.50
CA ALA A 49 -27.83 -7.25 -12.73
C ALA A 49 -27.76 -8.73 -13.17
N PRO A 50 -27.56 -9.10 -14.46
CA PRO A 50 -27.31 -10.48 -14.85
C PRO A 50 -26.13 -11.11 -14.10
N GLN A 51 -25.11 -10.32 -13.75
CA GLN A 51 -23.93 -10.79 -13.02
C GLN A 51 -24.22 -11.17 -11.56
N ILE A 52 -25.38 -10.81 -11.00
CA ILE A 52 -25.86 -11.34 -9.71
C ILE A 52 -27.05 -12.30 -9.88
N GLY A 53 -27.22 -12.87 -11.08
CA GLY A 53 -28.30 -13.82 -11.40
C GLY A 53 -29.64 -13.18 -11.75
N ILE A 54 -29.74 -11.85 -11.77
CA ILE A 54 -31.00 -11.12 -11.97
C ILE A 54 -31.10 -10.65 -13.43
N SER A 55 -31.81 -11.41 -14.26
CA SER A 55 -32.05 -11.05 -15.68
C SER A 55 -33.02 -9.86 -15.85
N LYS A 56 -32.53 -8.65 -15.52
CA LYS A 56 -33.20 -7.34 -15.65
C LYS A 56 -32.23 -6.30 -16.20
N ARG A 57 -32.73 -5.32 -16.97
CA ARG A 57 -31.92 -4.17 -17.42
C ARG A 57 -31.65 -3.18 -16.27
N LEU A 58 -30.66 -3.48 -15.45
CA LEU A 58 -30.18 -2.67 -14.33
C LEU A 58 -28.66 -2.67 -14.31
N VAL A 59 -28.06 -1.50 -14.15
CA VAL A 59 -26.61 -1.26 -14.10
C VAL A 59 -26.28 -0.28 -13.00
N VAL A 60 -25.14 -0.49 -12.34
CA VAL A 60 -24.48 0.48 -11.45
C VAL A 60 -23.06 0.70 -11.95
N VAL A 61 -22.59 1.95 -11.95
CA VAL A 61 -21.21 2.34 -12.32
C VAL A 61 -20.71 3.36 -11.30
N ASP A 62 -19.47 3.24 -10.83
CA ASP A 62 -18.80 4.23 -9.97
C ASP A 62 -17.33 4.34 -10.37
N VAL A 63 -16.97 5.45 -11.02
CA VAL A 63 -15.61 5.71 -11.53
C VAL A 63 -14.85 6.74 -10.69
N GLY A 64 -15.31 6.99 -9.46
CA GLY A 64 -14.67 7.92 -8.51
C GLY A 64 -15.41 9.24 -8.30
N GLU A 65 -16.35 9.60 -9.18
CA GLU A 65 -17.25 10.75 -9.01
C GLU A 65 -18.54 10.40 -8.25
N GLY A 66 -18.74 9.12 -7.93
CA GLY A 66 -19.90 8.59 -7.21
C GLY A 66 -20.76 7.65 -8.06
N PRO A 67 -21.73 6.95 -7.42
CA PRO A 67 -22.47 5.87 -8.06
C PRO A 67 -23.58 6.39 -8.97
N ILE A 68 -23.48 6.04 -10.26
CA ILE A 68 -24.50 6.23 -11.28
C ILE A 68 -25.39 4.98 -11.31
N PHE A 69 -26.71 5.17 -11.13
CA PHE A 69 -27.70 4.09 -11.15
C PHE A 69 -28.53 4.17 -12.44
N LEU A 70 -28.55 3.10 -13.23
CA LEU A 70 -29.20 3.06 -14.54
C LEU A 70 -30.23 1.93 -14.64
N VAL A 71 -31.48 2.30 -14.91
CA VAL A 71 -32.58 1.36 -15.19
C VAL A 71 -32.96 1.47 -16.67
N ASN A 72 -33.01 0.34 -17.37
CA ASN A 72 -33.20 0.27 -18.83
C ASN A 72 -32.21 1.14 -19.64
N PRO A 73 -30.88 1.10 -19.40
CA PRO A 73 -29.94 1.89 -20.20
C PRO A 73 -29.89 1.45 -21.67
N GLU A 74 -29.75 2.46 -22.54
CA GLU A 74 -29.72 2.39 -24.00
C GLU A 74 -28.63 3.36 -24.51
N ILE A 75 -27.66 2.86 -25.30
CA ILE A 75 -26.64 3.72 -25.93
C ILE A 75 -27.21 4.33 -27.21
N VAL A 76 -27.59 5.60 -27.11
CA VAL A 76 -28.32 6.37 -28.15
C VAL A 76 -27.41 7.19 -29.06
N SER A 77 -26.17 7.46 -28.64
CA SER A 77 -25.13 8.10 -29.47
C SER A 77 -23.77 7.44 -29.23
N ARG A 78 -22.86 7.54 -30.21
CA ARG A 78 -21.46 7.08 -30.16
C ARG A 78 -20.61 8.04 -31.00
N SER A 79 -19.39 8.33 -30.57
CA SER A 79 -18.40 9.02 -31.43
C SER A 79 -17.89 8.10 -32.55
N GLU A 80 -17.48 8.70 -33.67
CA GLU A 80 -16.67 8.03 -34.70
C GLU A 80 -15.24 7.77 -34.20
N GLU A 81 -14.73 8.67 -33.35
CA GLU A 81 -13.46 8.53 -32.63
C GLU A 81 -13.54 7.36 -31.62
N THR A 82 -12.57 6.45 -31.67
CA THR A 82 -12.48 5.27 -30.80
C THR A 82 -11.33 5.37 -29.79
N GLN A 83 -11.38 4.50 -28.78
CA GLN A 83 -10.34 4.24 -27.79
C GLN A 83 -10.14 2.72 -27.68
N THR A 84 -8.88 2.28 -27.62
CA THR A 84 -8.56 0.91 -27.19
C THR A 84 -8.12 0.94 -25.75
N GLY A 85 -8.61 0.01 -24.94
CA GLY A 85 -8.17 -0.11 -23.56
C GLY A 85 -8.50 -1.45 -22.94
N VAL A 86 -7.81 -1.76 -21.84
CA VAL A 86 -8.02 -3.00 -21.10
C VAL A 86 -9.40 -2.98 -20.42
N GLU A 87 -10.16 -4.03 -20.64
CA GLU A 87 -11.37 -4.39 -19.89
C GLU A 87 -11.13 -5.70 -19.13
N GLY A 88 -11.74 -5.82 -17.96
CA GLY A 88 -11.76 -7.03 -17.13
C GLY A 88 -13.09 -7.08 -16.37
N CYS A 89 -13.54 -8.27 -15.98
CA CYS A 89 -14.93 -8.48 -15.58
C CYS A 89 -15.06 -9.24 -14.26
N LEU A 90 -15.97 -8.79 -13.37
CA LEU A 90 -16.24 -9.48 -12.10
C LEU A 90 -16.80 -10.91 -12.28
N SER A 91 -17.41 -11.18 -13.45
CA SER A 91 -17.88 -12.50 -13.89
C SER A 91 -16.82 -13.35 -14.58
N LEU A 92 -15.67 -12.78 -14.95
CA LEU A 92 -14.52 -13.53 -15.47
C LEU A 92 -13.25 -13.02 -14.75
N PRO A 93 -13.12 -13.29 -13.44
CA PRO A 93 -11.93 -12.92 -12.68
C PRO A 93 -10.71 -13.67 -13.23
N GLY A 94 -9.52 -13.08 -13.10
CA GLY A 94 -8.28 -13.68 -13.63
C GLY A 94 -8.05 -13.41 -15.12
N TYR A 95 -8.99 -12.79 -15.84
CA TYR A 95 -8.82 -12.43 -17.26
C TYR A 95 -9.08 -10.96 -17.53
N VAL A 96 -8.36 -10.44 -18.52
CA VAL A 96 -8.54 -9.13 -19.15
C VAL A 96 -8.49 -9.28 -20.67
N GLY A 97 -8.83 -8.22 -21.39
CA GLY A 97 -8.61 -8.13 -22.82
C GLY A 97 -8.62 -6.70 -23.30
N GLU A 98 -7.95 -6.45 -24.42
CA GLU A 98 -8.01 -5.14 -25.09
C GLU A 98 -9.30 -5.07 -25.90
N VAL A 99 -10.13 -4.07 -25.62
CA VAL A 99 -11.41 -3.84 -26.29
C VAL A 99 -11.40 -2.44 -26.89
N GLU A 100 -11.80 -2.33 -28.15
CA GLU A 100 -12.06 -1.04 -28.80
C GLU A 100 -13.50 -0.58 -28.50
N ARG A 101 -13.63 0.68 -28.07
CA ARG A 101 -14.90 1.35 -27.75
C ARG A 101 -14.94 2.75 -28.38
N PRO A 102 -16.11 3.36 -28.57
CA PRO A 102 -16.18 4.80 -28.83
C PRO A 102 -15.49 5.59 -27.71
N LEU A 103 -14.81 6.69 -28.04
CA LEU A 103 -14.26 7.60 -27.03
C LEU A 103 -15.37 8.27 -26.22
N ARG A 104 -16.51 8.59 -26.85
CA ARG A 104 -17.68 9.23 -26.23
C ARG A 104 -18.97 8.47 -26.54
N VAL A 105 -19.88 8.40 -25.57
CA VAL A 105 -21.23 7.84 -25.73
C VAL A 105 -22.27 8.64 -24.93
N SER A 106 -23.46 8.82 -25.47
CA SER A 106 -24.64 9.23 -24.70
C SER A 106 -25.46 7.99 -24.35
N VAL A 107 -25.77 7.82 -23.06
CA VAL A 107 -26.65 6.77 -22.54
C VAL A 107 -27.94 7.38 -22.02
N LYS A 108 -29.07 6.90 -22.52
CA LYS A 108 -30.41 7.21 -22.03
C LYS A 108 -30.83 6.11 -21.07
N ALA A 109 -31.36 6.47 -19.90
CA ALA A 109 -31.85 5.52 -18.90
C ALA A 109 -32.99 6.12 -18.07
N LEU A 110 -33.53 5.35 -17.12
CA LEU A 110 -34.26 5.87 -15.97
C LEU A 110 -33.37 5.86 -14.72
N ASP A 111 -33.53 6.85 -13.84
CA ASP A 111 -32.81 6.95 -12.57
C ASP A 111 -33.39 6.02 -11.47
N ARG A 112 -32.88 6.15 -10.24
CA ARG A 112 -33.31 5.39 -9.04
C ARG A 112 -34.73 5.74 -8.57
N ASP A 113 -35.39 6.72 -9.16
CA ASP A 113 -36.77 7.12 -8.87
C ASP A 113 -37.75 6.95 -10.05
N GLY A 114 -37.23 6.74 -11.26
CA GLY A 114 -37.98 6.48 -12.49
C GLY A 114 -38.02 7.65 -13.49
N HIS A 115 -37.27 8.73 -13.28
CA HIS A 115 -37.18 9.85 -14.23
C HIS A 115 -36.22 9.50 -15.37
N THR A 116 -36.51 9.96 -16.59
CA THR A 116 -35.59 9.80 -17.73
C THR A 116 -34.37 10.69 -17.56
N ILE A 117 -33.18 10.07 -17.57
CA ILE A 117 -31.88 10.72 -17.49
C ILE A 117 -31.04 10.42 -18.72
N TRP A 118 -30.07 11.30 -18.97
CA TRP A 118 -29.06 11.18 -20.02
C TRP A 118 -27.69 11.32 -19.36
N ILE A 119 -26.80 10.37 -19.64
CA ILE A 119 -25.41 10.36 -19.16
C ILE A 119 -24.51 10.41 -20.39
N ASP A 120 -23.78 11.51 -20.55
CA ASP A 120 -22.71 11.61 -21.53
C ASP A 120 -21.40 11.16 -20.87
N GLY A 121 -20.82 10.09 -21.39
CA GLY A 121 -19.55 9.53 -20.92
C GLY A 121 -18.43 9.77 -21.93
N GLU A 122 -17.23 10.02 -21.43
CA GLU A 122 -15.98 10.09 -22.21
C GLU A 122 -14.91 9.18 -21.58
N GLY A 123 -14.00 8.65 -22.40
CA GLY A 123 -12.85 7.87 -21.94
C GLY A 123 -13.25 6.65 -21.11
N PHE A 124 -12.72 6.54 -19.89
CA PHE A 124 -12.99 5.40 -19.01
C PHE A 124 -14.49 5.25 -18.65
N LEU A 125 -15.23 6.36 -18.47
CA LEU A 125 -16.67 6.29 -18.21
C LEU A 125 -17.43 5.79 -19.44
N ALA A 126 -17.07 6.24 -20.65
CA ALA A 126 -17.64 5.70 -21.89
C ALA A 126 -17.39 4.19 -22.03
N ARG A 127 -16.19 3.72 -21.67
CA ARG A 127 -15.83 2.30 -21.70
C ARG A 127 -16.64 1.48 -20.68
N ALA A 128 -16.73 1.94 -19.43
CA ALA A 128 -17.52 1.29 -18.39
C ALA A 128 -19.02 1.20 -18.77
N LEU A 129 -19.61 2.29 -19.25
CA LEU A 129 -21.00 2.32 -19.72
C LEU A 129 -21.23 1.33 -20.88
N CYS A 130 -20.28 1.20 -21.81
CA CYS A 130 -20.37 0.21 -22.88
C CYS A 130 -20.29 -1.24 -22.35
N HIS A 131 -19.40 -1.52 -21.40
CA HIS A 131 -19.21 -2.85 -20.80
C HIS A 131 -20.46 -3.31 -20.04
N GLU A 132 -21.01 -2.46 -19.17
CA GLU A 132 -22.16 -2.83 -18.35
C GLU A 132 -23.46 -2.97 -19.17
N ILE A 133 -23.58 -2.27 -20.30
CA ILE A 133 -24.73 -2.40 -21.20
C ILE A 133 -24.62 -3.69 -22.05
N ASP A 134 -23.42 -4.11 -22.45
CA ASP A 134 -23.21 -5.40 -23.14
C ASP A 134 -23.73 -6.60 -22.32
N HIS A 135 -23.48 -6.61 -20.99
CA HIS A 135 -23.99 -7.65 -20.09
C HIS A 135 -25.52 -7.74 -20.09
N LEU A 136 -26.23 -6.62 -20.33
CA LEU A 136 -27.69 -6.63 -20.46
C LEU A 136 -28.19 -7.24 -21.75
N ASP A 137 -27.32 -7.39 -22.76
CA ASP A 137 -27.63 -7.97 -24.06
C ASP A 137 -27.01 -9.37 -24.23
N GLY A 138 -26.43 -9.94 -23.16
CA GLY A 138 -25.80 -11.27 -23.13
C GLY A 138 -24.40 -11.32 -23.73
N ILE A 139 -23.82 -10.15 -24.03
CA ILE A 139 -22.49 -9.96 -24.60
C ILE A 139 -21.50 -9.80 -23.46
N LEU A 140 -20.37 -10.47 -23.56
CA LEU A 140 -19.24 -10.34 -22.64
C LEU A 140 -18.09 -9.63 -23.36
N TYR A 141 -17.20 -8.97 -22.63
CA TYR A 141 -16.06 -8.27 -23.23
C TYR A 141 -15.17 -9.20 -24.08
N THR A 142 -15.10 -10.50 -23.72
CA THR A 142 -14.42 -11.55 -24.47
C THR A 142 -14.93 -11.74 -25.90
N ASP A 143 -16.17 -11.34 -26.18
CA ASP A 143 -16.76 -11.41 -27.53
C ASP A 143 -16.37 -10.21 -28.40
N ARG A 144 -15.76 -9.19 -27.79
CA ARG A 144 -15.29 -7.94 -28.44
C ARG A 144 -13.77 -7.75 -28.36
N ALA A 145 -13.10 -8.51 -27.51
CA ALA A 145 -11.68 -8.33 -27.23
C ALA A 145 -10.81 -8.78 -28.42
N THR A 146 -9.88 -7.94 -28.83
CA THR A 146 -8.90 -8.25 -29.89
C THR A 146 -7.76 -9.13 -29.36
N THR A 147 -7.44 -8.97 -28.08
CA THR A 147 -6.55 -9.82 -27.30
C THR A 147 -7.26 -10.23 -26.01
N ILE A 148 -7.09 -11.47 -25.57
CA ILE A 148 -7.48 -11.92 -24.22
C ILE A 148 -6.20 -12.42 -23.55
N SER A 149 -5.97 -11.99 -22.32
CA SER A 149 -4.83 -12.40 -21.52
C SER A 149 -5.25 -12.63 -20.07
N GLU A 150 -4.56 -13.56 -19.41
CA GLU A 150 -4.72 -13.76 -17.98
C GLU A 150 -4.16 -12.56 -17.24
N ILE A 151 -4.98 -11.94 -16.39
CA ILE A 151 -4.46 -11.26 -15.21
C ILE A 151 -3.81 -12.37 -14.40
N LYS A 152 -2.48 -12.42 -14.37
CA LYS A 152 -1.79 -13.29 -13.43
C LYS A 152 -2.17 -12.89 -12.01
N LYS A 153 -3.07 -13.67 -11.44
CA LYS A 153 -3.45 -13.71 -10.04
C LYS A 153 -3.07 -15.09 -9.55
N ASP A 154 -2.59 -15.17 -8.32
CA ASP A 154 -2.60 -16.44 -7.62
C ASP A 154 -4.07 -16.77 -7.24
N GLU A 155 -4.42 -18.05 -7.22
CA GLU A 155 -5.80 -18.55 -7.30
C GLU A 155 -6.21 -19.37 -6.05
N GLU A 156 -7.49 -19.28 -5.67
CA GLU A 156 -8.26 -20.21 -4.81
C GLU A 156 -9.75 -19.76 -4.85
N GLU A 157 -10.80 -20.59 -4.77
CA GLU A 157 -11.12 -21.96 -5.26
C GLU A 157 -12.69 -22.07 -5.30
N GLU A 158 -13.49 -23.15 -5.44
CA GLU A 158 -13.40 -24.63 -5.59
C GLU A 158 -14.68 -25.05 -6.36
N SER A 159 -14.62 -25.90 -7.40
CA SER A 159 -15.74 -26.83 -7.73
C SER A 159 -15.38 -27.97 -8.72
N GLN A 160 -14.68 -28.99 -8.21
CA GLN A 160 -14.86 -30.43 -8.49
C GLN A 160 -15.02 -30.89 -9.96
N GLU A 161 -13.91 -31.09 -10.66
CA GLU A 161 -13.48 -32.44 -11.08
C GLU A 161 -11.96 -32.44 -11.35
N GLY A 162 -11.29 -33.57 -11.11
CA GLY A 162 -9.85 -33.57 -10.77
C GLY A 162 -8.87 -33.29 -11.92
N VAL A 163 -7.86 -32.44 -11.64
CA VAL A 163 -6.69 -32.22 -12.50
C VAL A 163 -5.41 -32.58 -11.73
N GLU A 164 -4.67 -33.59 -12.20
CA GLU A 164 -3.36 -33.95 -11.63
C GLU A 164 -2.29 -32.93 -12.07
N GLY A 165 -1.61 -32.26 -11.13
CA GLY A 165 -0.31 -31.65 -11.41
C GLY A 165 0.05 -30.33 -10.72
N ALA A 166 -0.91 -29.58 -10.15
CA ALA A 166 -0.60 -28.36 -9.43
C ALA A 166 0.17 -28.65 -8.12
N ARG A 167 1.39 -28.11 -7.99
CA ARG A 167 2.22 -28.27 -6.77
C ARG A 167 1.99 -27.09 -5.82
N GLU A 168 1.46 -27.41 -4.65
CA GLU A 168 1.41 -26.55 -3.46
C GLU A 168 2.77 -25.86 -3.21
N ILE A 169 2.80 -24.52 -3.21
CA ILE A 169 4.02 -23.73 -2.99
C ILE A 169 4.26 -23.59 -1.49
N ARG A 170 5.37 -24.15 -0.98
CA ARG A 170 5.69 -24.19 0.45
C ARG A 170 6.74 -23.15 0.83
N ALA A 171 6.49 -22.36 1.87
CA ALA A 171 7.36 -21.24 2.25
C ALA A 171 7.70 -21.20 3.74
N VAL A 172 8.89 -20.67 4.05
CA VAL A 172 9.26 -20.18 5.38
C VAL A 172 9.33 -18.66 5.33
N PHE A 173 8.57 -17.98 6.19
CA PHE A 173 8.53 -16.53 6.26
C PHE A 173 9.36 -16.02 7.45
N MET A 174 10.23 -15.04 7.21
CA MET A 174 11.17 -14.50 8.20
C MET A 174 10.97 -13.00 8.34
N GLY A 175 10.42 -12.56 9.47
CA GLY A 175 10.07 -11.15 9.68
C GLY A 175 9.83 -10.79 11.14
N SER A 176 9.63 -9.51 11.43
CA SER A 176 9.40 -9.04 12.81
C SER A 176 8.54 -7.77 12.93
N PRO A 177 8.87 -6.62 12.32
CA PRO A 177 8.14 -5.37 12.55
C PRO A 177 6.80 -5.31 11.82
N ASP A 178 6.00 -4.27 12.11
CA ASP A 178 4.70 -3.99 11.48
C ASP A 178 4.78 -4.01 9.94
N PHE A 179 5.89 -3.49 9.39
CA PHE A 179 6.19 -3.45 7.95
C PHE A 179 6.17 -4.83 7.26
N ALA A 180 6.45 -5.90 7.99
CA ALA A 180 6.49 -7.26 7.46
C ALA A 180 5.13 -7.98 7.50
N VAL A 181 4.14 -7.45 8.23
CA VAL A 181 2.84 -8.11 8.41
C VAL A 181 2.04 -8.22 7.11
N PRO A 182 1.89 -7.14 6.29
CA PRO A 182 1.17 -7.24 5.02
C PRO A 182 1.77 -8.26 4.04
N SER A 183 3.08 -8.48 4.08
CA SER A 183 3.74 -9.49 3.25
C SER A 183 3.38 -10.93 3.65
N LEU A 184 3.15 -11.19 4.93
CA LEU A 184 2.65 -12.48 5.42
C LEU A 184 1.17 -12.66 5.05
N ASP A 185 0.36 -11.61 5.22
CA ASP A 185 -1.06 -11.60 4.83
C ASP A 185 -1.25 -11.90 3.34
N GLU A 186 -0.51 -11.21 2.46
CA GLU A 186 -0.65 -11.35 1.01
C GLU A 186 -0.20 -12.74 0.51
N LEU A 187 0.90 -13.28 1.05
CA LEU A 187 1.37 -14.63 0.69
C LEU A 187 0.35 -15.71 1.04
N VAL A 188 -0.21 -15.67 2.25
CA VAL A 188 -1.23 -16.64 2.69
C VAL A 188 -2.53 -16.45 1.89
N SER A 189 -2.87 -15.21 1.51
CA SER A 189 -4.04 -14.92 0.66
C SER A 189 -3.85 -15.31 -0.81
N ALA A 190 -2.61 -15.61 -1.21
CA ALA A 190 -2.20 -16.04 -2.55
C ALA A 190 -1.92 -17.57 -2.62
N GLY A 191 -2.52 -18.35 -1.73
CA GLY A 191 -2.35 -19.82 -1.67
C GLY A 191 -0.94 -20.30 -1.28
N VAL A 192 -0.02 -19.40 -0.88
CA VAL A 192 1.34 -19.79 -0.49
C VAL A 192 1.31 -20.33 0.93
N LYS A 193 1.58 -21.63 1.06
CA LYS A 193 1.59 -22.34 2.34
C LYS A 193 2.83 -21.97 3.15
N VAL A 194 2.69 -20.97 4.01
CA VAL A 194 3.71 -20.59 4.99
C VAL A 194 3.69 -21.62 6.13
N GLU A 195 4.63 -22.57 6.10
CA GLU A 195 4.71 -23.67 7.08
C GLU A 195 5.36 -23.26 8.40
N LEU A 196 6.20 -22.22 8.37
CA LEU A 196 6.89 -21.71 9.54
C LEU A 196 7.13 -20.20 9.42
N VAL A 197 6.81 -19.47 10.47
CA VAL A 197 7.18 -18.07 10.66
C VAL A 197 8.34 -17.98 11.63
N VAL A 198 9.47 -17.44 11.17
CA VAL A 198 10.67 -17.21 11.98
C VAL A 198 10.76 -15.72 12.33
N THR A 199 10.92 -15.43 13.62
CA THR A 199 10.84 -14.06 14.12
C THR A 199 11.81 -13.81 15.27
N GLN A 200 12.07 -12.54 15.60
CA GLN A 200 12.85 -12.20 16.78
C GLN A 200 12.06 -12.45 18.07
N PRO A 201 12.72 -12.60 19.23
CA PRO A 201 12.04 -12.84 20.50
C PRO A 201 11.23 -11.64 20.98
N ASP A 202 10.24 -11.92 21.82
CA ASP A 202 9.31 -10.96 22.41
C ASP A 202 10.08 -9.87 23.17
N ARG A 203 9.94 -8.61 22.75
CA ARG A 203 10.70 -7.49 23.32
C ARG A 203 9.88 -6.73 24.37
N PRO A 204 10.51 -6.18 25.44
CA PRO A 204 9.81 -5.35 26.41
C PRO A 204 9.25 -4.07 25.80
N PHE A 205 7.94 -3.84 25.92
CA PHE A 205 7.25 -2.70 25.33
C PHE A 205 6.76 -1.70 26.40
N GLY A 206 6.79 -0.41 26.04
CA GLY A 206 6.30 0.69 26.87
C GLY A 206 7.03 0.88 28.21
N ARG A 207 6.55 1.83 29.02
CA ARG A 207 7.18 2.19 30.31
C ARG A 207 7.13 1.06 31.35
N LYS A 208 6.17 0.13 31.23
CA LYS A 208 6.04 -1.03 32.13
C LYS A 208 6.95 -2.21 31.76
N ARG A 209 7.60 -2.18 30.59
CA ARG A 209 8.45 -3.27 30.07
C ARG A 209 7.71 -4.63 29.97
N GLU A 210 6.41 -4.58 29.68
CA GLU A 210 5.60 -5.77 29.38
C GLU A 210 6.18 -6.46 28.14
N LEU A 211 6.52 -7.74 28.21
CA LEU A 211 6.93 -8.50 27.02
C LEU A 211 5.74 -8.56 26.05
N ARG A 212 5.99 -8.24 24.78
CA ARG A 212 4.99 -8.36 23.71
C ARG A 212 5.56 -9.18 22.55
N PRO A 213 4.74 -10.02 21.90
CA PRO A 213 5.13 -10.68 20.65
C PRO A 213 5.49 -9.62 19.61
N THR A 214 6.35 -9.99 18.66
CA THR A 214 6.53 -9.20 17.44
C THR A 214 5.20 -9.12 16.67
N PRO A 215 4.92 -8.04 15.93
CA PRO A 215 3.75 -7.96 15.04
C PRO A 215 3.58 -9.19 14.14
N VAL A 216 4.68 -9.70 13.57
CA VAL A 216 4.68 -10.93 12.75
C VAL A 216 4.34 -12.18 13.59
N LYS A 217 4.86 -12.33 14.81
CA LYS A 217 4.49 -13.44 15.72
C LYS A 217 3.00 -13.41 16.07
N ALA A 218 2.47 -12.22 16.39
CA ALA A 218 1.06 -12.06 16.72
C ALA A 218 0.17 -12.50 15.55
N ARG A 219 0.46 -12.01 14.34
CA ARG A 219 -0.31 -12.35 13.14
C ARG A 219 -0.23 -13.84 12.77
N ALA A 220 0.95 -14.43 12.83
CA ALA A 220 1.13 -15.85 12.55
C ALA A 220 0.32 -16.74 13.52
N ILE A 221 0.23 -16.38 14.81
CA ILE A 221 -0.60 -17.07 15.80
C ILE A 221 -2.10 -16.93 15.48
N GLU A 222 -2.57 -15.76 15.02
CA GLU A 222 -3.95 -15.56 14.56
C GLU A 222 -4.30 -16.45 13.34
N MET A 223 -3.32 -16.68 12.46
CA MET A 223 -3.44 -17.56 11.28
C MET A 223 -3.27 -19.06 11.61
N GLY A 224 -2.89 -19.42 12.84
CA GLY A 224 -2.57 -20.81 13.21
C GLY A 224 -1.22 -21.32 12.66
N ILE A 225 -0.37 -20.45 12.12
CA ILE A 225 0.93 -20.80 11.54
C ILE A 225 1.96 -21.04 12.66
N PRO A 226 2.75 -22.13 12.61
CA PRO A 226 3.85 -22.36 13.56
C PRO A 226 4.83 -21.18 13.62
N VAL A 227 5.25 -20.78 14.83
CA VAL A 227 6.21 -19.68 15.03
C VAL A 227 7.46 -20.15 15.77
N PHE A 228 8.63 -19.89 15.18
CA PHE A 228 9.92 -19.97 15.88
C PHE A 228 10.43 -18.57 16.23
N ALA A 229 10.59 -18.28 17.52
CA ALA A 229 11.24 -17.06 18.00
C ALA A 229 12.72 -17.36 18.32
N CYS A 230 13.66 -16.84 17.53
CA CYS A 230 15.10 -17.09 17.71
C CYS A 230 15.87 -15.83 18.08
N GLU A 231 16.70 -15.91 19.13
CA GLU A 231 17.73 -14.90 19.40
C GLU A 231 18.71 -14.80 18.23
N ARG A 232 19.10 -15.96 17.66
CA ARG A 232 20.01 -16.07 16.53
C ARG A 232 19.51 -17.06 15.48
N VAL A 233 19.42 -16.63 14.24
CA VAL A 233 19.10 -17.46 13.07
C VAL A 233 20.22 -18.44 12.71
N SER A 234 21.45 -18.19 13.20
CA SER A 234 22.62 -19.06 13.02
C SER A 234 22.60 -20.35 13.86
N ASP A 235 21.63 -20.51 14.75
CA ASP A 235 21.68 -21.56 15.76
C ASP A 235 21.27 -22.91 15.13
N PRO A 236 21.99 -24.02 15.37
CA PRO A 236 21.80 -25.27 14.61
C PRO A 236 20.39 -25.89 14.68
N GLU A 237 19.59 -25.54 15.68
CA GLU A 237 18.19 -25.95 15.77
C GLU A 237 17.32 -25.19 14.75
N VAL A 238 17.51 -23.87 14.62
CA VAL A 238 16.79 -23.02 13.66
C VAL A 238 17.11 -23.44 12.24
N ILE A 239 18.39 -23.65 11.94
CA ILE A 239 18.84 -24.12 10.62
C ILE A 239 18.20 -25.47 10.28
N ARG A 240 18.22 -26.43 11.21
CA ARG A 240 17.66 -27.77 10.97
C ARG A 240 16.16 -27.71 10.70
N GLN A 241 15.38 -26.98 11.50
CA GLN A 241 13.93 -26.90 11.32
C GLN A 241 13.54 -26.25 9.98
N ILE A 242 14.30 -25.27 9.50
CA ILE A 242 14.07 -24.65 8.19
C ILE A 242 14.47 -25.59 7.04
N VAL A 243 15.58 -26.31 7.17
CA VAL A 243 16.08 -27.25 6.14
C VAL A 243 15.21 -28.51 6.04
N ASP A 244 14.79 -29.08 7.17
CA ASP A 244 13.99 -30.32 7.21
C ASP A 244 12.60 -30.16 6.58
N LEU A 245 12.03 -28.93 6.63
CA LEU A 245 10.79 -28.58 5.92
C LEU A 245 10.94 -28.66 4.39
N LYS A 246 12.14 -28.44 3.83
CA LYS A 246 12.42 -28.39 2.39
C LYS A 246 11.45 -27.44 1.65
N PRO A 247 11.43 -26.14 1.98
CA PRO A 247 10.52 -25.20 1.34
C PRO A 247 10.86 -24.99 -0.15
N ASP A 248 9.90 -24.46 -0.89
CA ASP A 248 10.12 -23.85 -2.21
C ASP A 248 10.75 -22.46 -2.06
N PHE A 249 10.32 -21.69 -1.05
CA PHE A 249 10.81 -20.33 -0.79
C PHE A 249 11.23 -20.10 0.67
N VAL A 250 12.29 -19.32 0.84
CA VAL A 250 12.57 -18.60 2.09
C VAL A 250 12.34 -17.12 1.82
N ILE A 251 11.36 -16.53 2.51
CA ILE A 251 10.93 -15.14 2.31
C ILE A 251 11.41 -14.32 3.50
N VAL A 252 12.14 -13.23 3.25
CA VAL A 252 12.65 -12.34 4.30
C VAL A 252 12.07 -10.94 4.15
N VAL A 253 11.47 -10.42 5.22
CA VAL A 253 10.96 -9.04 5.27
C VAL A 253 11.32 -8.42 6.61
N ALA A 254 12.30 -7.51 6.59
CA ALA A 254 12.76 -6.76 7.77
C ALA A 254 13.11 -7.62 9.02
N PHE A 255 13.62 -8.84 8.81
CA PHE A 255 13.99 -9.78 9.87
C PHE A 255 15.18 -9.33 10.74
N GLY A 256 16.11 -8.56 10.17
CA GLY A 256 17.18 -7.88 10.92
C GLY A 256 18.36 -8.76 11.38
N GLN A 257 18.52 -9.97 10.85
CA GLN A 257 19.71 -10.82 11.06
C GLN A 257 20.31 -11.27 9.72
N LYS A 258 21.62 -11.55 9.67
CA LYS A 258 22.24 -12.20 8.50
C LYS A 258 21.89 -13.70 8.51
N LEU A 259 21.29 -14.18 7.43
CA LEU A 259 21.04 -15.60 7.22
C LEU A 259 22.36 -16.36 6.94
N PRO A 260 22.53 -17.58 7.49
CA PRO A 260 23.63 -18.48 7.14
C PRO A 260 23.38 -19.13 5.77
N THR A 261 24.45 -19.57 5.12
CA THR A 261 24.43 -20.08 3.73
C THR A 261 23.57 -21.33 3.58
N GLU A 262 23.46 -22.13 4.64
CA GLU A 262 22.57 -23.29 4.75
C GLU A 262 21.09 -22.91 4.59
N ILE A 263 20.65 -21.79 5.19
CA ILE A 263 19.27 -21.30 5.04
C ILE A 263 19.07 -20.61 3.68
N LEU A 264 20.08 -19.88 3.20
CA LEU A 264 20.05 -19.29 1.85
C LEU A 264 19.93 -20.34 0.73
N SER A 265 20.40 -21.57 0.99
CA SER A 265 20.43 -22.69 0.04
C SER A 265 19.38 -23.77 0.31
N ALA A 266 18.59 -23.64 1.40
CA ALA A 266 17.49 -24.54 1.73
C ALA A 266 16.29 -24.51 0.75
N PRO A 267 15.86 -23.36 0.19
CA PRO A 267 14.67 -23.31 -0.65
C PRO A 267 14.94 -23.84 -2.06
N SER A 268 14.04 -24.68 -2.57
CA SER A 268 14.20 -25.31 -3.90
C SER A 268 13.91 -24.39 -5.10
N ILE A 269 13.30 -23.21 -4.89
CA ILE A 269 13.07 -22.18 -5.92
C ILE A 269 13.84 -20.89 -5.60
N GLY A 270 13.83 -20.40 -4.36
CA GLY A 270 14.76 -19.33 -3.97
C GLY A 270 14.57 -18.68 -2.60
N CYS A 271 15.59 -17.92 -2.18
CA CYS A 271 15.56 -17.05 -1.02
C CYS A 271 15.38 -15.59 -1.47
N LEU A 272 14.32 -14.92 -1.02
CA LEU A 272 13.93 -13.56 -1.43
C LEU A 272 13.95 -12.59 -0.24
N ASN A 273 14.28 -11.32 -0.49
CA ASN A 273 14.13 -10.24 0.47
C ASN A 273 13.38 -9.05 -0.11
N LEU A 274 12.38 -8.54 0.62
CA LEU A 274 11.68 -7.29 0.35
C LEU A 274 12.42 -6.15 1.05
N HIS A 275 13.01 -5.24 0.27
CA HIS A 275 13.76 -4.08 0.77
C HIS A 275 13.03 -2.76 0.44
N PRO A 276 12.70 -1.90 1.41
CA PRO A 276 12.00 -0.63 1.16
C PRO A 276 12.93 0.52 0.72
N SER A 277 13.62 0.31 -0.40
CA SER A 277 14.18 1.37 -1.24
C SER A 277 14.23 0.94 -2.70
N LEU A 278 14.56 1.88 -3.59
CA LEU A 278 15.05 1.56 -4.93
C LEU A 278 16.54 1.20 -4.84
N LEU A 279 16.84 -0.08 -4.57
CA LEU A 279 18.21 -0.60 -4.62
C LEU A 279 18.83 -0.34 -6.00
N PRO A 280 20.14 -0.04 -6.10
CA PRO A 280 21.18 -0.12 -5.05
C PRO A 280 21.25 1.05 -4.05
N LYS A 281 20.38 2.07 -4.12
CA LYS A 281 20.36 3.13 -3.09
C LYS A 281 19.85 2.57 -1.76
N TYR A 282 20.38 3.08 -0.65
CA TYR A 282 19.92 2.81 0.71
C TYR A 282 19.97 1.33 1.15
N ARG A 283 21.06 0.62 0.89
CA ARG A 283 21.35 -0.68 1.55
C ARG A 283 21.49 -0.50 3.08
N GLY A 284 20.98 -1.44 3.87
CA GLY A 284 20.97 -1.39 5.33
C GLY A 284 19.62 -1.00 5.95
N GLY A 285 19.53 -1.08 7.27
CA GLY A 285 18.24 -1.24 7.98
C GLY A 285 17.35 0.00 8.21
N ASN A 286 17.60 1.16 7.59
CA ASN A 286 16.81 2.39 7.84
C ASN A 286 16.50 3.18 6.54
N PRO A 287 16.16 2.53 5.41
CA PRO A 287 16.13 3.21 4.11
C PRO A 287 15.05 4.29 4.03
N ILE A 288 13.88 4.03 4.62
CA ILE A 288 12.72 4.93 4.56
C ILE A 288 13.00 6.22 5.32
N GLN A 289 13.55 6.15 6.55
CA GLN A 289 13.96 7.36 7.27
C GLN A 289 15.00 8.14 6.48
N ARG A 290 16.00 7.46 5.90
CA ARG A 290 17.12 8.11 5.22
C ARG A 290 16.72 8.81 3.92
N ALA A 291 15.87 8.19 3.09
CA ALA A 291 15.31 8.85 1.90
C ALA A 291 14.51 10.11 2.28
N VAL A 292 13.64 10.01 3.30
CA VAL A 292 12.81 11.13 3.76
C VAL A 292 13.65 12.26 4.40
N MET A 293 14.65 11.92 5.22
CA MET A 293 15.57 12.89 5.84
C MET A 293 16.46 13.60 4.81
N ASN A 294 16.89 12.90 3.76
CA ASN A 294 17.67 13.48 2.67
C ASN A 294 16.83 14.41 1.78
N GLY A 295 15.50 14.26 1.81
CA GLY A 295 14.58 15.05 0.99
C GLY A 295 14.34 14.48 -0.41
N ASP A 296 14.51 13.16 -0.58
CA ASP A 296 14.24 12.52 -1.88
C ASP A 296 12.77 12.70 -2.28
N GLU A 297 12.54 13.00 -3.56
CA GLU A 297 11.20 13.13 -4.14
C GLU A 297 10.57 11.77 -4.50
N VAL A 298 11.41 10.74 -4.69
CA VAL A 298 10.99 9.37 -5.04
C VAL A 298 11.73 8.33 -4.21
N THR A 299 11.05 7.23 -3.91
CA THR A 299 11.62 6.00 -3.34
C THR A 299 10.85 4.81 -3.88
N GLY A 300 10.91 3.64 -3.24
CA GLY A 300 10.17 2.47 -3.69
C GLY A 300 10.43 1.24 -2.84
N VAL A 301 10.05 0.10 -3.42
CA VAL A 301 10.40 -1.23 -2.93
C VAL A 301 11.23 -1.97 -3.99
N SER A 302 12.16 -2.79 -3.52
CA SER A 302 12.95 -3.73 -4.29
C SER A 302 12.71 -5.14 -3.74
N ILE A 303 12.31 -6.06 -4.60
CA ILE A 303 12.40 -7.49 -4.31
C ILE A 303 13.72 -7.98 -4.88
N ILE A 304 14.57 -8.57 -4.03
CA ILE A 304 15.87 -9.10 -4.42
C ILE A 304 15.99 -10.59 -4.11
N HIS A 305 16.77 -11.29 -4.93
CA HIS A 305 17.32 -12.59 -4.58
C HIS A 305 18.36 -12.37 -3.46
N MET A 306 18.30 -13.14 -2.37
CA MET A 306 19.25 -12.97 -1.28
C MET A 306 20.66 -13.45 -1.65
N SER A 307 21.66 -12.84 -1.01
CA SER A 307 23.07 -13.26 -1.08
C SER A 307 23.73 -13.07 0.28
N GLU A 308 24.95 -13.59 0.45
CA GLU A 308 25.74 -13.36 1.67
C GLU A 308 26.16 -11.89 1.89
N ARG A 309 26.10 -11.05 0.85
CA ARG A 309 26.31 -9.60 0.91
C ARG A 309 24.98 -8.89 1.19
N MET A 310 24.95 -8.07 2.24
CA MET A 310 23.78 -7.29 2.67
C MET A 310 23.19 -6.48 1.50
N ASP A 311 21.91 -6.72 1.21
CA ASP A 311 21.06 -6.02 0.23
C ASP A 311 21.68 -5.88 -1.17
N ALA A 312 22.55 -6.82 -1.55
CA ALA A 312 23.43 -6.72 -2.72
C ALA A 312 23.24 -7.83 -3.77
N GLY A 313 22.23 -8.69 -3.62
CA GLY A 313 21.85 -9.68 -4.62
C GLY A 313 20.98 -9.09 -5.74
N ASP A 314 20.76 -9.87 -6.80
CA ASP A 314 20.06 -9.43 -8.01
C ASP A 314 18.64 -8.93 -7.71
N ILE A 315 18.24 -7.86 -8.39
CA ILE A 315 16.88 -7.33 -8.37
C ILE A 315 15.99 -8.25 -9.20
N ALA A 316 14.91 -8.74 -8.60
CA ALA A 316 13.84 -9.45 -9.29
C ALA A 316 12.78 -8.47 -9.81
N LEU A 317 12.44 -7.45 -9.02
CA LEU A 317 11.39 -6.48 -9.31
C LEU A 317 11.56 -5.19 -8.49
N GLN A 318 11.11 -4.06 -9.02
CA GLN A 318 10.98 -2.79 -8.28
C GLN A 318 9.61 -2.14 -8.53
N ARG A 319 9.18 -1.29 -7.59
CA ARG A 319 8.08 -0.34 -7.75
C ARG A 319 8.50 1.01 -7.19
N GLU A 320 8.49 2.05 -8.03
CA GLU A 320 8.78 3.43 -7.65
C GLU A 320 7.51 4.14 -7.14
N VAL A 321 7.66 5.02 -6.15
CA VAL A 321 6.62 5.91 -5.64
C VAL A 321 7.19 7.30 -5.35
N ALA A 322 6.41 8.34 -5.67
CA ALA A 322 6.69 9.69 -5.19
C ALA A 322 6.47 9.78 -3.67
N ILE A 323 7.35 10.47 -2.96
CA ILE A 323 7.21 10.83 -1.55
C ILE A 323 6.42 12.13 -1.47
N GLY A 324 5.34 12.14 -0.69
CA GLY A 324 4.53 13.35 -0.51
C GLY A 324 5.30 14.44 0.25
N PRO A 325 5.07 15.75 -0.03
CA PRO A 325 5.88 16.83 0.55
C PRO A 325 5.83 16.84 2.08
N ASN A 326 4.64 16.69 2.66
CA ASN A 326 4.43 16.56 4.11
C ASN A 326 4.39 15.09 4.59
N GLU A 327 4.76 14.11 3.75
CA GLU A 327 4.67 12.69 4.13
C GLU A 327 5.75 12.35 5.16
N THR A 328 5.33 11.66 6.22
CA THR A 328 6.19 11.17 7.30
C THR A 328 6.76 9.79 6.99
N PHE A 329 7.87 9.44 7.65
CA PHE A 329 8.42 8.09 7.64
C PHE A 329 7.35 7.04 7.96
N GLY A 330 6.54 7.20 9.01
CA GLY A 330 5.54 6.20 9.40
C GLY A 330 4.31 6.09 8.49
N THR A 331 3.97 7.15 7.74
CA THR A 331 2.94 7.06 6.68
C THR A 331 3.49 6.36 5.44
N LEU A 332 4.73 6.68 5.06
CA LEU A 332 5.42 6.06 3.92
C LEU A 332 5.74 4.58 4.19
N GLU A 333 6.13 4.22 5.42
CA GLU A 333 6.38 2.85 5.87
C GLU A 333 5.17 1.94 5.64
N LYS A 334 3.97 2.40 6.00
CA LYS A 334 2.71 1.66 5.74
C LYS A 334 2.41 1.53 4.25
N ARG A 335 2.62 2.59 3.47
CA ARG A 335 2.36 2.62 2.02
C ARG A 335 3.32 1.68 1.28
N LEU A 336 4.61 1.69 1.63
CA LEU A 336 5.62 0.79 1.08
C LEU A 336 5.41 -0.66 1.53
N ALA A 337 4.89 -0.93 2.74
CA ALA A 337 4.60 -2.29 3.18
C ALA A 337 3.55 -2.99 2.30
N SER A 338 2.43 -2.31 2.00
CA SER A 338 1.39 -2.84 1.12
C SER A 338 1.88 -2.98 -0.33
N ILE A 339 2.54 -1.96 -0.89
CA ILE A 339 3.08 -2.03 -2.26
C ILE A 339 4.15 -3.14 -2.37
N GLY A 340 4.96 -3.32 -1.34
CA GLY A 340 5.95 -4.39 -1.24
C GLY A 340 5.35 -5.78 -1.09
N ALA A 341 4.19 -5.94 -0.44
CA ALA A 341 3.50 -7.22 -0.31
C ALA A 341 3.02 -7.74 -1.68
N HIS A 342 2.25 -6.95 -2.43
CA HIS A 342 1.81 -7.33 -3.79
C HIS A 342 3.03 -7.59 -4.71
N ALA A 343 4.05 -6.72 -4.65
CA ALA A 343 5.28 -6.84 -5.42
C ALA A 343 6.08 -8.12 -5.11
N LEU A 344 6.05 -8.59 -3.85
CA LEU A 344 6.70 -9.82 -3.41
C LEU A 344 5.98 -11.06 -3.91
N VAL A 345 4.64 -11.08 -3.82
CA VAL A 345 3.81 -12.17 -4.35
C VAL A 345 3.97 -12.30 -5.87
N GLU A 346 3.93 -11.18 -6.60
CA GLU A 346 4.20 -11.14 -8.05
C GLU A 346 5.56 -11.79 -8.41
N VAL A 347 6.59 -11.62 -7.59
CA VAL A 347 7.89 -12.29 -7.80
C VAL A 347 7.85 -13.78 -7.43
N VAL A 348 7.13 -14.18 -6.38
CA VAL A 348 6.97 -15.59 -6.00
C VAL A 348 6.33 -16.39 -7.11
N CYS A 349 5.18 -15.95 -7.65
CA CYS A 349 4.51 -16.67 -8.74
C CYS A 349 5.29 -16.58 -10.07
N LEU A 350 5.96 -15.46 -10.37
CA LEU A 350 6.92 -15.39 -11.49
C LEU A 350 8.11 -16.35 -11.33
N MET A 351 8.62 -16.57 -10.11
CA MET A 351 9.69 -17.53 -9.84
C MET A 351 9.21 -18.97 -9.95
N ALA A 352 8.02 -19.28 -9.42
CA ALA A 352 7.42 -20.62 -9.51
C ALA A 352 7.26 -21.11 -10.96
N VAL A 353 6.93 -20.22 -11.90
CA VAL A 353 6.84 -20.54 -13.33
C VAL A 353 8.13 -20.25 -14.14
N GLY A 354 9.26 -19.98 -13.46
CA GLY A 354 10.57 -19.77 -14.10
C GLY A 354 10.71 -18.51 -14.97
N LYS A 355 9.90 -17.47 -14.73
CA LYS A 355 9.82 -16.23 -15.53
C LYS A 355 10.26 -14.96 -14.80
N ALA A 356 10.75 -15.06 -13.56
CA ALA A 356 11.24 -13.90 -12.80
C ALA A 356 12.57 -13.34 -13.34
N SER A 357 12.75 -12.02 -13.23
CA SER A 357 14.01 -11.36 -13.61
C SER A 357 15.14 -11.65 -12.61
N ARG A 358 16.37 -11.48 -13.11
CA ARG A 358 17.61 -11.33 -12.32
C ARG A 358 18.41 -10.19 -12.93
N THR A 359 18.29 -9.00 -12.34
CA THR A 359 19.00 -7.79 -12.77
C THR A 359 20.10 -7.46 -11.75
N PRO A 360 21.39 -7.63 -12.10
CA PRO A 360 22.49 -7.28 -11.21
C PRO A 360 22.46 -5.80 -10.81
N GLN A 361 22.81 -5.53 -9.55
CA GLN A 361 22.83 -4.16 -9.03
C GLN A 361 24.04 -3.37 -9.55
N ASP A 362 23.79 -2.15 -10.03
CA ASP A 362 24.83 -1.20 -10.46
C ASP A 362 25.67 -0.72 -9.27
N GLU A 363 26.88 -1.24 -9.11
CA GLU A 363 27.72 -0.91 -7.95
C GLU A 363 28.14 0.57 -7.90
N SER A 364 28.03 1.33 -9.00
CA SER A 364 28.31 2.78 -9.01
C SER A 364 27.25 3.63 -8.32
N LYS A 365 26.04 3.07 -8.11
CA LYS A 365 24.88 3.76 -7.53
C LYS A 365 24.59 3.34 -6.07
N ILE A 366 25.48 2.57 -5.43
CA ILE A 366 25.29 2.13 -4.04
C ILE A 366 25.31 3.32 -3.09
N SER A 367 24.30 3.40 -2.24
CA SER A 367 24.32 4.21 -1.01
C SER A 367 23.83 3.39 0.18
N TYR A 368 24.15 3.83 1.39
CA TYR A 368 23.84 3.11 2.62
C TYR A 368 22.86 3.86 3.52
N ALA A 369 22.03 3.12 4.24
CA ALA A 369 21.05 3.62 5.20
C ALA A 369 21.40 3.18 6.64
N PRO A 370 22.49 3.74 7.23
CA PRO A 370 22.91 3.40 8.58
C PRO A 370 21.90 3.84 9.62
N HIS A 371 21.89 3.16 10.76
CA HIS A 371 21.12 3.56 11.95
C HIS A 371 21.43 5.01 12.35
N LEU A 372 20.42 5.67 12.92
CA LEU A 372 20.55 7.01 13.48
C LEU A 372 21.56 6.99 14.63
N ARG A 373 22.61 7.82 14.54
CA ARG A 373 23.55 8.03 15.65
C ARG A 373 22.93 8.94 16.72
N PRO A 374 23.33 8.84 17.99
CA PRO A 374 22.90 9.77 19.03
C PRO A 374 23.18 11.22 18.61
N GLY A 375 22.17 12.10 18.73
CA GLY A 375 22.26 13.49 18.31
C GLY A 375 21.81 13.77 16.87
N GLU A 376 21.68 12.76 16.00
CA GLU A 376 21.00 12.93 14.70
C GLU A 376 19.48 13.17 14.86
N ASP A 377 18.93 12.95 16.06
CA ASP A 377 17.56 13.32 16.40
C ASP A 377 17.38 14.81 16.73
N ILE A 378 18.46 15.57 16.89
CA ILE A 378 18.41 16.97 17.34
C ILE A 378 18.32 17.92 16.13
N ILE A 379 17.39 18.87 16.21
CA ILE A 379 17.14 19.90 15.20
C ILE A 379 18.23 20.97 15.28
N ASP A 380 19.00 21.06 14.21
CA ASP A 380 19.86 22.19 13.91
C ASP A 380 19.06 23.27 13.18
N TRP A 381 18.69 24.33 13.90
CA TRP A 381 17.91 25.45 13.36
C TRP A 381 18.70 26.34 12.39
N GLU A 382 20.03 26.26 12.35
CA GLU A 382 20.84 27.00 11.36
C GLU A 382 20.70 26.41 9.94
N LYS A 383 20.09 25.22 9.80
CA LYS A 383 19.78 24.62 8.50
C LYS A 383 18.60 25.33 7.79
N PRO A 384 18.48 25.17 6.47
CA PRO A 384 17.26 25.52 5.73
C PRO A 384 15.99 24.90 6.32
N ALA A 385 14.86 25.59 6.19
CA ALA A 385 13.55 25.12 6.64
C ALA A 385 13.16 23.77 6.00
N SER A 386 13.59 23.52 4.76
CA SER A 386 13.43 22.23 4.07
C SER A 386 14.18 21.09 4.76
N CYS A 387 15.41 21.32 5.21
CA CYS A 387 16.19 20.34 5.97
C CYS A 387 15.56 20.04 7.34
N VAL A 388 15.08 21.08 8.05
CA VAL A 388 14.37 20.92 9.33
C VAL A 388 13.05 20.14 9.13
N HIS A 389 12.31 20.43 8.05
CA HIS A 389 11.09 19.70 7.71
C HIS A 389 11.34 18.21 7.39
N ASN A 390 12.35 17.93 6.56
CA ASN A 390 12.76 16.56 6.21
C ASN A 390 13.23 15.77 7.43
N LEU A 391 13.98 16.41 8.34
CA LEU A 391 14.38 15.82 9.62
C LEU A 391 13.16 15.46 10.50
N VAL A 392 12.22 16.39 10.68
CA VAL A 392 11.00 16.14 11.48
C VAL A 392 10.19 15.00 10.88
N ARG A 393 9.82 15.09 9.59
CA ARG A 393 8.94 14.09 8.96
C ARG A 393 9.61 12.73 8.81
N GLY A 394 10.93 12.68 8.60
CA GLY A 394 11.73 11.45 8.54
C GLY A 394 11.95 10.75 9.88
N LEU A 395 11.77 11.46 11.00
CA LEU A 395 11.80 10.89 12.35
C LEU A 395 10.41 10.70 12.98
N SER A 396 9.33 11.01 12.26
CA SER A 396 7.94 10.89 12.76
C SER A 396 7.26 9.60 12.25
N PRO A 397 6.56 8.82 13.09
CA PRO A 397 6.25 9.02 14.52
C PRO A 397 7.27 8.34 15.46
N ARG A 398 8.44 7.90 14.96
CA ARG A 398 9.50 7.25 15.77
C ARG A 398 10.89 7.51 15.13
N PRO A 399 11.90 8.00 15.89
CA PRO A 399 11.92 8.32 17.31
C PRO A 399 11.34 9.69 17.69
N GLY A 400 11.09 10.58 16.73
CA GLY A 400 10.72 11.99 16.89
C GLY A 400 11.93 12.92 16.94
N ALA A 401 11.90 13.99 16.16
CA ALA A 401 12.93 15.03 16.18
C ALA A 401 12.86 15.88 17.47
N VAL A 402 13.98 16.45 17.88
CA VAL A 402 14.20 17.01 19.22
C VAL A 402 14.78 18.42 19.17
N THR A 403 14.33 19.28 20.06
CA THR A 403 14.97 20.57 20.34
C THR A 403 14.86 20.90 21.84
N TYR A 404 15.45 22.00 22.28
CA TYR A 404 15.50 22.41 23.68
C TYR A 404 14.94 23.82 23.87
N LEU A 405 14.30 24.06 25.02
CA LEU A 405 13.85 25.37 25.47
C LEU A 405 14.06 25.45 26.98
N ASP A 406 14.81 26.45 27.46
CA ASP A 406 15.25 26.55 28.86
C ASP A 406 15.93 25.25 29.36
N GLY A 407 16.77 24.64 28.51
CA GLY A 407 17.41 23.34 28.73
C GLY A 407 16.48 22.12 28.69
N ARG A 408 15.15 22.30 28.62
CA ARG A 408 14.16 21.20 28.65
C ARG A 408 13.96 20.59 27.27
N ARG A 409 13.92 19.25 27.20
CA ARG A 409 13.72 18.54 25.93
C ARG A 409 12.28 18.67 25.43
N ILE A 410 12.13 19.05 24.17
CA ILE A 410 10.85 19.08 23.45
C ILE A 410 11.02 18.25 22.19
N LYS A 411 10.04 17.39 21.88
CA LYS A 411 9.95 16.77 20.56
C LYS A 411 9.08 17.59 19.63
N ILE A 412 9.44 17.60 18.35
CA ILE A 412 8.62 18.12 17.26
C ILE A 412 8.22 16.93 16.38
N TRP A 413 6.92 16.77 16.19
CA TRP A 413 6.33 15.60 15.53
C TRP A 413 5.82 15.90 14.12
N GLN A 414 5.40 17.14 13.87
CA GLN A 414 4.92 17.59 12.57
C GLN A 414 5.25 19.06 12.35
N THR A 415 5.71 19.37 11.14
CA THR A 415 5.94 20.72 10.61
C THR A 415 5.39 20.80 9.19
N CYS A 416 5.32 22.01 8.63
CA CYS A 416 5.17 22.23 7.20
C CYS A 416 6.00 23.44 6.74
N ILE A 417 6.36 23.48 5.46
CA ILE A 417 7.02 24.65 4.86
C ILE A 417 6.05 25.84 4.90
N TYR A 418 6.50 26.97 5.44
CA TYR A 418 5.70 28.18 5.52
C TYR A 418 5.76 28.95 4.19
N SER A 419 4.58 29.24 3.62
CA SER A 419 4.40 29.96 2.36
C SER A 419 3.77 31.36 2.52
N GLY A 420 3.62 31.83 3.76
CA GLY A 420 3.08 33.16 4.08
C GLY A 420 4.07 34.31 3.85
N PRO A 421 3.69 35.56 4.18
CA PRO A 421 4.55 36.72 4.00
C PRO A 421 5.84 36.65 4.83
N SER A 422 6.93 37.22 4.31
CA SER A 422 8.20 37.32 5.04
C SER A 422 8.02 38.02 6.39
N ARG A 423 8.61 37.44 7.44
CA ARG A 423 8.50 37.90 8.83
C ARG A 423 9.71 38.75 9.29
N GLY A 424 10.55 39.18 8.36
CA GLY A 424 11.83 39.84 8.63
C GLY A 424 12.97 38.85 8.88
N SER A 425 14.13 39.35 9.33
CA SER A 425 15.28 38.53 9.72
C SER A 425 15.33 38.40 11.24
N HIS A 426 15.41 37.16 11.73
CA HIS A 426 15.54 36.81 13.15
C HIS A 426 16.71 35.82 13.31
N ALA A 427 17.16 35.59 14.53
CA ALA A 427 18.17 34.55 14.78
C ALA A 427 17.55 33.14 14.57
N PRO A 428 18.26 32.16 13.98
CA PRO A 428 17.82 30.77 13.93
C PRO A 428 17.36 30.24 15.29
N GLY A 429 16.28 29.45 15.29
CA GLY A 429 15.62 28.94 16.49
C GLY A 429 14.61 29.91 17.12
N SER A 430 14.60 31.20 16.75
CA SER A 430 13.65 32.18 17.29
C SER A 430 12.20 31.80 17.00
N ILE A 431 11.33 31.92 17.99
CA ILE A 431 9.88 31.76 17.90
C ILE A 431 9.29 33.12 17.53
N ILE A 432 8.98 33.31 16.25
CA ILE A 432 8.69 34.63 15.67
C ILE A 432 7.18 34.94 15.55
N GLY A 433 6.31 33.97 15.82
CA GLY A 433 4.87 34.20 15.79
C GLY A 433 4.02 32.93 15.93
N VAL A 434 2.71 33.11 15.85
CA VAL A 434 1.68 32.06 15.79
C VAL A 434 0.75 32.37 14.62
N GLU A 435 0.36 31.34 13.87
CA GLU A 435 -0.57 31.47 12.74
C GLU A 435 -1.49 30.25 12.68
N GLY A 436 -2.77 30.46 13.03
CA GLY A 436 -3.69 29.37 13.38
C GLY A 436 -3.17 28.55 14.56
N GLU A 437 -3.20 27.22 14.43
CA GLU A 437 -2.63 26.29 15.41
C GLU A 437 -1.08 26.18 15.31
N SER A 438 -0.45 26.83 14.32
CA SER A 438 0.98 26.71 14.07
C SER A 438 1.83 27.73 14.81
N MET A 439 3.04 27.32 15.19
CA MET A 439 4.10 28.16 15.74
C MET A 439 5.13 28.42 14.64
N LEU A 440 5.43 29.69 14.35
CA LEU A 440 6.45 30.05 13.38
C LEU A 440 7.82 30.09 14.08
N VAL A 441 8.77 29.28 13.60
CA VAL A 441 10.15 29.24 14.10
C VAL A 441 11.12 29.58 12.97
N GLN A 442 12.07 30.46 13.22
CA GLN A 442 13.09 30.86 12.25
C GLN A 442 14.10 29.72 12.01
N CYS A 443 14.32 29.34 10.75
CA CYS A 443 15.42 28.51 10.29
C CYS A 443 16.50 29.38 9.60
N GLY A 444 17.55 28.78 9.03
CA GLY A 444 18.67 29.52 8.43
C GLY A 444 18.33 30.37 7.19
N ASP A 445 17.27 30.01 6.45
CA ASP A 445 16.84 30.65 5.19
C ASP A 445 15.48 31.37 5.28
N GLY A 446 14.63 30.97 6.23
CA GLY A 446 13.29 31.49 6.44
C GLY A 446 12.59 30.76 7.58
N PRO A 447 11.33 31.11 7.93
CA PRO A 447 10.60 30.40 8.96
C PRO A 447 10.03 29.06 8.49
N ILE A 448 9.88 28.12 9.43
CA ILE A 448 9.06 26.91 9.29
C ILE A 448 7.84 27.01 10.21
N ALA A 449 6.71 26.42 9.79
CA ALA A 449 5.54 26.27 10.65
C ALA A 449 5.63 24.94 11.42
N VAL A 450 5.71 25.01 12.74
CA VAL A 450 5.64 23.86 13.65
C VAL A 450 4.16 23.63 14.01
N LEU A 451 3.70 22.40 13.82
CA LEU A 451 2.28 22.03 14.00
C LEU A 451 2.08 21.24 15.30
N GLU A 452 2.87 20.19 15.51
CA GLU A 452 2.76 19.32 16.70
C GLU A 452 4.06 19.24 17.49
N VAL A 453 3.92 19.37 18.82
CA VAL A 453 5.03 19.28 19.77
C VAL A 453 4.69 18.36 20.94
N GLN A 454 5.72 17.82 21.61
CA GLN A 454 5.60 17.10 22.87
C GLN A 454 6.68 17.57 23.85
N PRO A 455 6.32 18.40 24.83
CA PRO A 455 7.20 18.72 25.96
C PRO A 455 7.51 17.49 26.81
N GLU A 456 8.66 17.49 27.48
CA GLU A 456 9.04 16.41 28.40
C GLU A 456 7.95 16.08 29.43
N GLY A 457 7.68 14.78 29.58
CA GLY A 457 6.64 14.25 30.47
C GLY A 457 5.19 14.44 30.01
N ARG A 458 4.92 15.15 28.91
CA ARG A 458 3.56 15.44 28.40
C ARG A 458 3.12 14.53 27.25
N THR A 459 1.86 14.64 26.86
CA THR A 459 1.33 14.14 25.58
C THR A 459 1.75 15.04 24.43
N VAL A 460 1.51 14.59 23.20
CA VAL A 460 1.54 15.47 22.01
C VAL A 460 0.43 16.54 22.13
N MET A 461 0.66 17.72 21.56
CA MET A 461 -0.27 18.85 21.50
C MET A 461 0.05 19.77 20.32
N SER A 462 -0.91 20.62 19.93
CA SER A 462 -0.64 21.67 18.93
C SER A 462 0.37 22.69 19.45
N ALA A 463 1.14 23.26 18.53
CA ALA A 463 2.19 24.21 18.87
C ALA A 463 1.65 25.53 19.44
N ALA A 464 0.48 26.00 18.97
CA ALA A 464 -0.23 27.13 19.58
C ALA A 464 -0.65 26.84 21.04
N ALA A 465 -1.20 25.66 21.34
CA ALA A 465 -1.56 25.27 22.71
C ALA A 465 -0.34 25.20 23.64
N PHE A 466 0.80 24.71 23.14
CA PHE A 466 2.06 24.74 23.87
C PHE A 466 2.50 26.18 24.21
N LEU A 467 2.44 27.11 23.25
CA LEU A 467 2.81 28.51 23.49
C LEU A 467 1.87 29.24 24.45
N MET A 468 0.56 28.97 24.41
CA MET A 468 -0.38 29.51 25.41
C MET A 468 -0.06 29.02 26.83
N GLY A 469 0.54 27.84 26.99
CA GLY A 469 1.03 27.31 28.26
C GLY A 469 2.44 27.80 28.67
N LEU A 470 3.17 28.49 27.79
CA LEU A 470 4.59 28.78 27.98
C LEU A 470 4.82 30.00 28.90
N ARG A 471 5.02 29.70 30.19
CA ARG A 471 5.36 30.69 31.24
C ARG A 471 6.79 31.24 31.18
N SER A 472 7.63 30.77 30.26
CA SER A 472 8.98 31.29 30.09
C SER A 472 8.96 32.62 29.34
N ASN A 473 9.96 33.48 29.60
CA ASN A 473 10.25 34.64 28.76
C ASN A 473 11.07 34.26 27.52
N THR A 474 11.71 33.09 27.51
CA THR A 474 12.51 32.60 26.39
C THR A 474 11.60 32.34 25.18
N ARG A 475 12.05 32.83 24.02
CA ARG A 475 11.36 32.71 22.72
C ARG A 475 12.34 32.24 21.63
N ALA A 476 13.27 31.35 21.98
CA ALA A 476 14.17 30.72 21.04
C ALA A 476 14.38 29.25 21.45
N PHE A 477 14.32 28.35 20.48
CA PHE A 477 14.73 26.96 20.63
C PHE A 477 16.23 26.81 20.34
N SER A 478 16.89 25.90 21.04
CA SER A 478 18.30 25.57 20.79
C SER A 478 18.51 24.11 20.40
N GLY A 479 19.57 23.88 19.62
CA GLY A 479 20.01 22.54 19.17
C GLY A 479 20.94 21.84 20.18
N ARG A 480 20.96 22.27 21.45
CA ARG A 480 21.86 21.75 22.50
C ARG A 480 21.16 21.77 23.85
N VAL A 481 21.61 20.92 24.77
CA VAL A 481 21.36 21.14 26.20
C VAL A 481 22.23 22.31 26.63
N GLU A 482 21.60 23.42 27.00
CA GLU A 482 22.24 24.51 27.74
C GLU A 482 22.46 24.04 29.19
N THR A 483 23.70 24.18 29.67
CA THR A 483 24.20 23.66 30.96
C THR A 483 24.42 24.78 31.96
#